data_AF-C7J942-F1
#
_entry.id   AF-C7J942-F1
#
_cell.length_a   1.000
_cell.length_b   1.000
_cell.length_c   1.000
_cell.angle_alpha   90.00
_cell.angle_beta   90.00
_cell.angle_gamma   90.00
#
_symmetry.space_group_name_H-M   'P 1'
#
loop_
_entity.id
_entity.type
_entity.pdbx_description
1 polymer ?
#
loop_
_entity_poly.entity_id
_entity_poly.type
_entity_poly.pdbx_seq_one_letter_code
_entity_poly.pdbx_strand_id
1 'polypeptide(L)'
;MERFLLVLDGASSYPRGMNDILDTLFMKSRAGSKAIITTMYQHLATKINKHENLPVGFLAMEDLGCMFMENALGGAHPEEYQKLLVIGKKIAVTLRVCSPLAAKVVSGLLRENLNEKYWYIVLNRCQQFVASSSRFVTPFILGCKLLPKHLQRCFGVLGTYPRWTFTREELISYWMNNCVVVSENCMKNSIENVATDYFDDLVRKAFIQPSHIPGLYKVDDMLRDIALYIGPMPVPKTRIHLANLIGEGFSIHEDFWLMRLAE
;
A
#
# COMPACT_ATOMS: atom_id res chain seq x y z
N MET A 1 -31.23 21.91 -1.77
CA MET A 1 -30.49 20.73 -2.25
C MET A 1 -29.03 21.11 -2.33
N GLU A 2 -28.15 20.30 -1.74
CA GLU A 2 -26.69 20.52 -1.80
C GLU A 2 -26.09 19.81 -3.01
N ARG A 3 -24.97 20.33 -3.50
CA ARG A 3 -24.12 19.64 -4.46
C ARG A 3 -23.13 18.78 -3.67
N PHE A 4 -22.93 17.53 -4.05
CA PHE A 4 -21.99 16.64 -3.37
C PHE A 4 -21.04 15.92 -4.32
N LEU A 5 -19.95 15.42 -3.75
CA LEU A 5 -19.08 14.41 -4.37
C LEU A 5 -19.03 13.17 -3.47
N LEU A 6 -19.52 12.05 -3.99
CA LEU A 6 -19.43 10.75 -3.34
C LEU A 6 -18.19 10.02 -3.86
N VAL A 7 -17.32 9.51 -2.98
CA VAL A 7 -16.18 8.68 -3.38
C VAL A 7 -16.30 7.31 -2.73
N LEU A 8 -16.43 6.28 -3.57
CA LEU A 8 -16.44 4.87 -3.16
C LEU A 8 -15.11 4.26 -3.59
N ASP A 9 -14.18 4.15 -2.63
CA ASP A 9 -12.83 3.69 -2.90
C ASP A 9 -12.71 2.17 -2.73
N GLY A 10 -12.07 1.49 -3.68
CA GLY A 10 -11.72 0.07 -3.56
C GLY A 10 -12.92 -0.89 -3.66
N ALA A 11 -13.95 -0.57 -4.44
CA ALA A 11 -15.14 -1.41 -4.57
C ALA A 11 -14.77 -2.83 -5.04
N SER A 12 -14.95 -3.80 -4.14
CA SER A 12 -14.68 -5.22 -4.39
C SER A 12 -15.93 -5.98 -4.82
N SER A 13 -17.10 -5.38 -4.63
CA SER A 13 -18.38 -5.91 -5.06
C SER A 13 -19.32 -4.78 -5.49
N TYR A 14 -20.47 -5.12 -6.05
CA TYR A 14 -21.53 -4.15 -6.34
C TYR A 14 -22.89 -4.74 -5.97
N PRO A 15 -23.37 -4.46 -4.74
CA PRO A 15 -24.56 -5.07 -4.17
C PRO A 15 -25.82 -4.84 -5.01
N ARG A 16 -26.75 -5.81 -4.93
CA ARG A 16 -28.11 -5.64 -5.48
C ARG A 16 -28.80 -4.53 -4.70
N GLY A 17 -29.20 -3.46 -5.39
CA GLY A 17 -29.81 -2.26 -4.81
C GLY A 17 -28.90 -1.03 -4.74
N MET A 18 -27.61 -1.16 -5.06
CA MET A 18 -26.69 -0.01 -5.05
C MET A 18 -27.10 1.06 -6.07
N ASN A 19 -27.62 0.66 -7.24
CA ASN A 19 -28.19 1.59 -8.22
C ASN A 19 -29.36 2.38 -7.63
N ASP A 20 -30.30 1.71 -6.95
CA ASP A 20 -31.47 2.37 -6.35
C ASP A 20 -31.06 3.39 -5.28
N ILE A 21 -30.02 3.07 -4.50
CA ILE A 21 -29.43 3.97 -3.51
C ILE A 21 -28.82 5.19 -4.20
N LEU A 22 -27.98 4.99 -5.22
CA LEU A 22 -27.36 6.07 -5.98
C LEU A 22 -28.42 6.95 -6.66
N ASP A 23 -29.41 6.36 -7.32
CA ASP A 23 -30.51 7.06 -7.98
C ASP A 23 -31.29 7.91 -6.98
N THR A 24 -31.60 7.36 -5.81
CA THR A 24 -32.29 8.10 -4.73
C THR A 24 -31.45 9.27 -4.21
N LEU A 25 -30.13 9.07 -4.06
CA LEU A 25 -29.20 10.11 -3.64
C LEU A 25 -29.12 11.24 -4.68
N PHE A 26 -28.99 10.90 -5.97
CA PHE A 26 -28.89 11.87 -7.05
C PHE A 26 -30.21 12.61 -7.33
N MET A 27 -31.36 11.94 -7.20
CA MET A 27 -32.70 12.54 -7.31
C MET A 27 -32.92 13.69 -6.32
N LYS A 28 -32.30 13.62 -5.13
CA LYS A 28 -32.41 14.63 -4.07
C LYS A 28 -31.28 15.67 -4.10
N SER A 29 -30.38 15.59 -5.09
CA SER A 29 -29.15 16.37 -5.16
C SER A 29 -29.26 17.59 -6.08
N ARG A 30 -28.39 18.58 -5.88
CA ARG A 30 -28.26 19.72 -6.81
C ARG A 30 -27.52 19.27 -8.07
N ALA A 31 -27.89 19.84 -9.22
CA ALA A 31 -27.20 19.63 -10.49
C ALA A 31 -25.68 19.84 -10.37
N GLY A 32 -24.93 18.92 -10.98
CA GLY A 32 -23.46 18.85 -10.90
C GLY A 32 -22.93 17.99 -9.74
N SER A 33 -23.79 17.32 -8.98
CA SER A 33 -23.35 16.28 -8.04
C SER A 33 -22.76 15.09 -8.80
N LYS A 34 -21.71 14.46 -8.25
CA LYS A 34 -21.00 13.36 -8.91
C LYS A 34 -20.69 12.22 -7.92
N ALA A 35 -20.54 11.01 -8.46
CA ALA A 35 -19.96 9.88 -7.75
C ALA A 35 -18.71 9.40 -8.49
N ILE A 36 -17.65 9.12 -7.74
CA ILE A 36 -16.43 8.47 -8.22
C ILE A 36 -16.37 7.11 -7.53
N ILE A 37 -16.30 6.05 -8.33
CA ILE A 37 -16.16 4.69 -7.83
C ILE A 37 -14.86 4.13 -8.38
N THR A 38 -13.95 3.73 -7.51
CA THR A 38 -12.69 3.09 -7.91
C THR A 38 -12.82 1.58 -7.68
N THR A 39 -12.32 0.78 -8.61
CA THR A 39 -12.30 -0.68 -8.49
C THR A 39 -11.14 -1.27 -9.27
N MET A 40 -10.56 -2.36 -8.76
CA MET A 40 -9.59 -3.15 -9.51
C MET A 40 -10.26 -4.15 -10.46
N TYR A 41 -11.59 -4.28 -10.41
CA TYR A 41 -12.33 -5.29 -11.14
C TYR A 41 -13.04 -4.69 -12.35
N GLN A 42 -12.50 -4.92 -13.55
CA GLN A 42 -13.06 -4.40 -14.80
C GLN A 42 -14.54 -4.80 -15.01
N HIS A 43 -14.93 -6.00 -14.57
CA HIS A 43 -16.31 -6.46 -14.66
C HIS A 43 -17.28 -5.68 -13.76
N LEU A 44 -16.81 -5.14 -12.63
CA LEU A 44 -17.62 -4.26 -11.77
C LEU A 44 -17.76 -2.89 -12.43
N ALA A 45 -16.66 -2.33 -12.95
CA ALA A 45 -16.70 -1.04 -13.67
C ALA A 45 -17.72 -1.06 -14.83
N THR A 46 -17.69 -2.10 -15.66
CA THR A 46 -18.65 -2.26 -16.77
C THR A 46 -20.08 -2.53 -16.31
N LYS A 47 -20.28 -3.17 -15.14
CA LYS A 47 -21.61 -3.37 -14.55
C LYS A 47 -22.20 -2.06 -14.02
N ILE A 48 -21.36 -1.19 -13.45
CA ILE A 48 -21.76 0.08 -12.84
C ILE A 48 -22.10 1.11 -13.92
N ASN A 49 -21.15 1.37 -14.83
CA ASN A 49 -21.34 2.32 -15.91
C ASN A 49 -20.57 1.83 -17.14
N LYS A 50 -21.29 1.53 -18.23
CA LYS A 50 -20.68 1.03 -19.45
C LYS A 50 -19.94 2.11 -20.25
N HIS A 51 -20.25 3.38 -20.04
CA HIS A 51 -19.90 4.47 -20.95
C HIS A 51 -18.84 5.43 -20.42
N GLU A 52 -18.71 5.61 -19.10
CA GLU A 52 -17.79 6.59 -18.49
C GLU A 52 -16.69 5.93 -17.63
N ASN A 53 -16.16 4.79 -18.06
CA ASN A 53 -15.04 4.16 -17.37
C ASN A 53 -13.74 4.93 -17.66
N LEU A 54 -13.01 5.29 -16.60
CA LEU A 54 -11.69 5.91 -16.67
C LEU A 54 -10.62 4.90 -16.24
N PRO A 55 -10.10 4.05 -17.15
CA PRO A 55 -9.05 3.12 -16.81
C PRO A 55 -7.79 3.89 -16.40
N VAL A 56 -7.30 3.62 -15.19
CA VAL A 56 -6.07 4.22 -14.68
C VAL A 56 -4.89 3.54 -15.39
N GLY A 57 -4.21 4.28 -16.26
CA GLY A 57 -3.00 3.83 -16.93
C GLY A 57 -1.78 3.78 -16.01
N PHE A 58 -0.66 3.32 -16.56
CA PHE A 58 0.62 3.41 -15.85
C PHE A 58 1.12 4.85 -15.81
N LEU A 59 1.83 5.20 -14.74
CA LEU A 59 2.57 6.47 -14.66
C LEU A 59 3.54 6.59 -15.84
N ALA A 60 3.74 7.82 -16.31
CA ALA A 60 4.77 8.12 -17.30
C ALA A 60 6.15 7.68 -16.78
N MET A 61 7.03 7.27 -17.69
CA MET A 61 8.33 6.74 -17.30
C MET A 61 9.20 7.80 -16.63
N GLU A 62 9.08 9.02 -17.11
CA GLU A 62 9.76 10.20 -16.59
C GLU A 62 9.32 10.44 -15.14
N ASP A 63 8.01 10.57 -14.90
CA ASP A 63 7.44 10.82 -13.57
C ASP A 63 7.77 9.70 -12.58
N LEU A 64 7.60 8.44 -12.98
CA LEU A 64 7.92 7.29 -12.14
C LEU A 64 9.42 7.22 -11.84
N GLY A 65 10.26 7.48 -12.83
CA GLY A 65 11.72 7.48 -12.69
C GLY A 65 12.20 8.57 -11.74
N CYS A 66 11.67 9.79 -11.87
CA CYS A 66 11.96 10.90 -10.97
C CYS A 66 11.54 10.57 -9.53
N MET A 67 10.27 10.20 -9.32
CA MET A 67 9.76 9.82 -8.00
C MET A 67 10.58 8.68 -7.38
N PHE A 68 10.94 7.67 -8.18
CA PHE A 68 11.73 6.54 -7.71
C PHE A 68 13.12 6.97 -7.24
N MET A 69 13.82 7.78 -8.04
CA MET A 69 15.18 8.21 -7.73
C MET A 69 15.23 9.20 -6.57
N GLU A 70 14.31 10.14 -6.51
CA GLU A 70 14.16 11.04 -5.36
C GLU A 70 13.96 10.23 -4.08
N ASN A 71 13.08 9.23 -4.14
CA ASN A 71 12.84 8.39 -2.98
C ASN A 71 14.03 7.48 -2.63
N ALA A 72 14.74 6.94 -3.63
CA ALA A 72 15.85 6.02 -3.41
C ALA A 72 17.16 6.70 -2.98
N LEU A 73 17.39 7.96 -3.37
CA LEU A 73 18.61 8.69 -2.99
C LEU A 73 18.45 9.46 -1.68
N GLY A 74 17.21 9.76 -1.26
CA GLY A 74 16.95 10.36 0.05
C GLY A 74 17.64 11.71 0.29
N GLY A 75 17.84 12.50 -0.77
CA GLY A 75 18.53 13.79 -0.72
C GLY A 75 20.03 13.73 -1.05
N ALA A 76 20.60 12.56 -1.33
CA ALA A 76 21.96 12.47 -1.85
C ALA A 76 22.08 13.11 -3.24
N HIS A 77 23.22 13.75 -3.53
CA HIS A 77 23.44 14.43 -4.79
C HIS A 77 23.49 13.42 -5.96
N PRO A 78 22.55 13.46 -6.92
CA PRO A 78 22.49 12.49 -8.01
C PRO A 78 23.77 12.40 -8.84
N GLU A 79 24.53 13.50 -8.90
CA GLU A 79 25.79 13.61 -9.64
C GLU A 79 26.86 12.62 -9.16
N GLU A 80 26.86 12.30 -7.87
CA GLU A 80 27.80 11.35 -7.25
C GLU A 80 27.43 9.89 -7.55
N TYR A 81 26.21 9.63 -8.02
CA TYR A 81 25.62 8.29 -8.14
C TYR A 81 25.13 7.96 -9.55
N GLN A 82 25.87 8.38 -10.58
CA GLN A 82 25.50 8.19 -12.00
C GLN A 82 25.12 6.75 -12.35
N LYS A 83 25.85 5.76 -11.83
CA LYS A 83 25.52 4.36 -12.06
C LYS A 83 24.23 3.93 -11.38
N LEU A 84 23.95 4.42 -10.17
CA LEU A 84 22.69 4.15 -9.48
C LEU A 84 21.51 4.79 -10.21
N LEU A 85 21.69 5.95 -10.85
CA LEU A 85 20.66 6.54 -11.71
C LEU A 85 20.28 5.60 -12.86
N VAL A 86 21.26 4.96 -13.50
CA VAL A 86 21.01 3.99 -14.57
C VAL A 86 20.30 2.74 -14.03
N ILE A 87 20.76 2.18 -12.91
CA ILE A 87 20.17 0.97 -12.31
C ILE A 87 18.75 1.26 -11.80
N GLY A 88 18.57 2.35 -11.06
CA GLY A 88 17.29 2.76 -10.49
C GLY A 88 16.23 3.01 -11.55
N LYS A 89 16.58 3.66 -12.67
CA LYS A 89 15.67 3.78 -13.82
C LYS A 89 15.24 2.41 -14.36
N LYS A 90 16.15 1.44 -14.47
CA LYS A 90 15.80 0.07 -14.89
C LYS A 90 14.87 -0.63 -13.89
N ILE A 91 15.09 -0.43 -12.59
CA ILE A 91 14.19 -0.96 -11.55
C ILE A 91 12.80 -0.33 -11.68
N ALA A 92 12.73 1.00 -11.83
CA ALA A 92 11.47 1.73 -12.01
C ALA A 92 10.71 1.24 -13.25
N VAL A 93 11.38 1.08 -14.40
CA VAL A 93 10.78 0.49 -15.63
C VAL A 93 10.21 -0.89 -15.34
N THR A 94 10.97 -1.73 -14.63
CA THR A 94 10.57 -3.11 -14.30
C THR A 94 9.31 -3.12 -13.42
N LEU A 95 9.24 -2.23 -12.44
CA LEU A 95 8.13 -2.15 -11.49
C LEU A 95 6.91 -1.35 -11.99
N ARG A 96 7.08 -0.54 -13.06
CA ARG A 96 6.00 0.29 -13.64
C ARG A 96 4.75 -0.51 -13.92
N VAL A 97 4.95 -1.71 -14.45
CA VAL A 97 3.90 -2.59 -14.92
C VAL A 97 3.30 -3.47 -13.79
N CYS A 98 3.69 -3.20 -12.54
CA CYS A 98 3.20 -3.86 -11.35
C CYS A 98 2.34 -2.91 -10.53
N SER A 99 2.96 -1.89 -9.91
CA SER A 99 2.28 -0.89 -9.09
C SER A 99 3.23 0.28 -8.78
N PRO A 100 2.77 1.54 -8.83
CA PRO A 100 3.52 2.69 -8.30
C PRO A 100 3.93 2.51 -6.83
N LEU A 101 3.09 1.82 -6.05
CA LEU A 101 3.42 1.53 -4.65
C LEU A 101 4.59 0.54 -4.53
N ALA A 102 4.66 -0.48 -5.38
CA ALA A 102 5.80 -1.38 -5.41
C ALA A 102 7.11 -0.63 -5.71
N ALA A 103 7.07 0.33 -6.65
CA ALA A 103 8.20 1.19 -6.95
C ALA A 103 8.60 2.06 -5.74
N LYS A 104 7.63 2.61 -5.00
CA LYS A 104 7.86 3.40 -3.78
C LYS A 104 8.45 2.55 -2.64
N VAL A 105 7.96 1.33 -2.44
CA VAL A 105 8.49 0.38 -1.45
C VAL A 105 9.94 0.03 -1.75
N VAL A 106 10.23 -0.38 -3.00
CA VAL A 106 11.59 -0.79 -3.39
C VAL A 106 12.57 0.38 -3.33
N SER A 107 12.19 1.57 -3.82
CA SER A 107 13.06 2.76 -3.69
C SER A 107 13.31 3.14 -2.23
N GLY A 108 12.31 3.07 -1.36
CA GLY A 108 12.48 3.35 0.07
C GLY A 108 13.46 2.40 0.76
N LEU A 109 13.50 1.14 0.34
CA LEU A 109 14.46 0.13 0.81
C LEU A 109 15.89 0.38 0.28
N LEU A 110 16.01 0.79 -0.99
CA LEU A 110 17.32 1.09 -1.59
C LEU A 110 18.03 2.27 -0.94
N ARG A 111 17.28 3.19 -0.33
CA ARG A 111 17.80 4.37 0.37
C ARG A 111 18.83 4.04 1.46
N GLU A 112 18.71 2.87 2.08
CA GLU A 112 19.60 2.46 3.17
C GLU A 112 20.96 1.95 2.69
N ASN A 113 21.10 1.69 1.40
CA ASN A 113 22.30 1.07 0.85
C ASN A 113 22.57 1.55 -0.58
N LEU A 114 23.42 2.57 -0.71
CA LEU A 114 23.87 3.14 -1.99
C LEU A 114 25.01 2.34 -2.64
N ASN A 115 25.21 1.07 -2.25
CA ASN A 115 26.19 0.21 -2.90
C ASN A 115 25.65 -0.29 -4.25
N GLU A 116 26.43 -0.08 -5.31
CA GLU A 116 26.10 -0.49 -6.68
C GLU A 116 25.76 -1.98 -6.81
N LYS A 117 26.53 -2.86 -6.16
CA LYS A 117 26.29 -4.32 -6.22
C LYS A 117 24.97 -4.71 -5.58
N TYR A 118 24.59 -4.04 -4.48
CA TYR A 118 23.28 -4.25 -3.85
C TYR A 118 22.14 -3.87 -4.79
N TRP A 119 22.23 -2.72 -5.45
CA TRP A 119 21.22 -2.27 -6.42
C TRP A 119 21.07 -3.23 -7.60
N TYR A 120 22.17 -3.79 -8.12
CA TYR A 120 22.11 -4.83 -9.15
C TYR A 120 21.41 -6.10 -8.67
N ILE A 121 21.64 -6.54 -7.43
CA ILE A 121 20.94 -7.69 -6.85
C ILE A 121 19.43 -7.42 -6.78
N VAL A 122 19.03 -6.23 -6.36
CA VAL A 122 17.61 -5.83 -6.31
C VAL A 122 17.02 -5.80 -7.72
N LEU A 123 17.70 -5.21 -8.71
CA LEU A 123 17.26 -5.22 -10.11
C LEU A 123 17.02 -6.65 -10.63
N ASN A 124 17.99 -7.54 -10.44
CA ASN A 124 17.88 -8.93 -10.90
C ASN A 124 16.68 -9.64 -10.25
N ARG A 125 16.45 -9.41 -8.95
CA ARG A 125 15.27 -9.94 -8.24
C ARG A 125 13.98 -9.38 -8.82
N CYS A 126 13.88 -8.06 -9.03
CA CYS A 126 12.71 -7.45 -9.66
C CYS A 126 12.40 -8.07 -11.04
N GLN A 127 13.42 -8.25 -11.88
CA GLN A 127 13.24 -8.84 -13.22
C GLN A 127 12.75 -10.29 -13.18
N GLN A 128 13.28 -11.12 -12.28
CA GLN A 128 12.83 -12.50 -12.10
C GLN A 128 11.35 -12.56 -11.67
N PHE A 129 10.90 -11.62 -10.85
CA PHE A 129 9.55 -11.60 -10.32
C PHE A 129 8.50 -11.09 -11.31
N VAL A 130 8.84 -10.09 -12.12
CA VAL A 130 7.93 -9.59 -13.17
C VAL A 130 7.69 -10.64 -14.26
N ALA A 131 8.64 -11.55 -14.48
CA ALA A 131 8.48 -12.68 -15.39
C ALA A 131 7.55 -13.79 -14.84
N SER A 132 7.14 -13.73 -13.57
CA SER A 132 6.23 -14.69 -12.96
C SER A 132 4.76 -14.32 -13.17
N SER A 133 3.85 -15.30 -13.05
CA SER A 133 2.40 -15.11 -13.13
C SER A 133 1.82 -14.21 -12.02
N SER A 134 2.60 -13.87 -10.98
CA SER A 134 2.19 -13.08 -9.83
C SER A 134 2.84 -11.70 -9.78
N ARG A 135 2.97 -11.04 -10.94
CA ARG A 135 3.59 -9.71 -11.09
C ARG A 135 3.07 -8.63 -10.14
N PHE A 136 1.84 -8.75 -9.64
CA PHE A 136 1.22 -7.77 -8.74
C PHE A 136 1.61 -7.99 -7.28
N VAL A 137 1.65 -9.23 -6.81
CA VAL A 137 1.96 -9.58 -5.41
C VAL A 137 3.47 -9.65 -5.15
N THR A 138 4.22 -10.14 -6.13
CA THR A 138 5.62 -10.53 -5.93
C THR A 138 6.57 -9.36 -5.59
N PRO A 139 6.43 -8.16 -6.18
CA PRO A 139 7.25 -7.01 -5.79
C PRO A 139 7.12 -6.63 -4.31
N PHE A 140 5.93 -6.79 -3.73
CA PHE A 140 5.68 -6.51 -2.34
C PHE A 140 6.26 -7.59 -1.43
N ILE A 141 6.21 -8.87 -1.84
CA ILE A 141 6.94 -9.96 -1.17
C ILE A 141 8.45 -9.68 -1.16
N LEU A 142 9.01 -9.20 -2.28
CA LEU A 142 10.42 -8.78 -2.33
C LEU A 142 10.68 -7.65 -1.34
N GLY A 143 9.84 -6.61 -1.32
CA GLY A 143 9.94 -5.53 -0.35
C GLY A 143 10.02 -6.06 1.09
N CYS A 144 9.13 -6.98 1.45
CA CYS A 144 9.11 -7.59 2.77
C CYS A 144 10.41 -8.36 3.08
N LYS A 145 10.93 -9.14 2.12
CA LYS A 145 12.19 -9.88 2.27
C LYS A 145 13.42 -8.99 2.40
N LEU A 146 13.34 -7.75 1.90
CA LEU A 146 14.40 -6.75 2.00
C LEU A 146 14.37 -5.97 3.31
N LEU A 147 13.24 -5.96 4.04
CA LEU A 147 13.17 -5.32 5.35
C LEU A 147 14.14 -5.99 6.35
N PRO A 148 14.79 -5.22 7.24
CA PRO A 148 15.44 -5.77 8.42
C PRO A 148 14.49 -6.63 9.26
N LYS A 149 15.02 -7.66 9.95
CA LYS A 149 14.21 -8.63 10.72
C LYS A 149 13.28 -7.99 11.75
N HIS A 150 13.71 -6.90 12.40
CA HIS A 150 12.89 -6.20 13.38
C HIS A 150 11.68 -5.51 12.73
N LEU A 151 11.86 -4.88 11.55
CA LEU A 151 10.76 -4.30 10.78
C LEU A 151 9.84 -5.37 10.20
N GLN A 152 10.37 -6.53 9.78
CA GLN A 152 9.54 -7.65 9.31
C GLN A 152 8.57 -8.13 10.42
N ARG A 153 9.02 -8.18 11.68
CA ARG A 153 8.16 -8.55 12.82
C ARG A 153 7.06 -7.51 13.04
N CYS A 154 7.42 -6.23 13.05
CA CYS A 154 6.47 -5.12 13.24
C CYS A 154 5.45 -5.04 12.10
N PHE A 155 5.89 -5.28 10.87
CA PHE A 155 5.01 -5.34 9.71
C PHE A 155 4.11 -6.58 9.73
N GLY A 156 4.63 -7.75 10.09
CA GLY A 156 3.88 -9.01 10.09
C GLY A 156 2.61 -8.97 10.94
N VAL A 157 2.63 -8.28 12.08
CA VAL A 157 1.44 -8.16 12.94
C VAL A 157 0.34 -7.28 12.33
N LEU A 158 0.66 -6.45 11.32
CA LEU A 158 -0.32 -5.62 10.61
C LEU A 158 -1.28 -6.45 9.75
N GLY A 159 -0.93 -7.71 9.46
CA GLY A 159 -1.82 -8.65 8.76
C GLY A 159 -3.03 -9.07 9.58
N THR A 160 -2.91 -9.09 10.92
CA THR A 160 -4.02 -9.39 11.84
C THR A 160 -4.54 -8.15 12.57
N TYR A 161 -3.88 -7.01 12.42
CA TYR A 161 -4.34 -5.73 12.94
C TYR A 161 -5.58 -5.26 12.16
N PRO A 162 -6.54 -4.58 12.80
CA PRO A 162 -7.72 -4.07 12.10
C PRO A 162 -7.40 -3.26 10.83
N ARG A 163 -8.27 -3.39 9.82
CA ARG A 163 -8.08 -2.78 8.49
C ARG A 163 -8.32 -1.26 8.45
N TRP A 164 -8.92 -0.69 9.49
CA TRP A 164 -9.16 0.75 9.59
C TRP A 164 -7.87 1.56 9.76
N THR A 165 -8.02 2.88 9.61
CA THR A 165 -6.96 3.85 9.88
C THR A 165 -6.64 3.91 11.38
N PHE A 166 -5.38 4.13 11.73
CA PHE A 166 -4.90 4.18 13.13
C PHE A 166 -3.96 5.35 13.37
N THR A 167 -3.84 5.79 14.61
CA THR A 167 -2.80 6.77 15.00
C THR A 167 -1.44 6.10 15.13
N ARG A 168 -0.38 6.91 15.13
CA ARG A 168 0.98 6.44 15.42
C ARG A 168 1.04 5.78 16.81
N GLU A 169 0.44 6.43 17.80
CA GLU A 169 0.47 6.04 19.20
C GLU A 169 -0.28 4.72 19.44
N GLU A 170 -1.40 4.50 18.74
CA GLU A 170 -2.17 3.25 18.79
C GLU A 170 -1.34 2.04 18.35
N LEU A 171 -0.63 2.18 17.23
CA LEU A 171 0.18 1.08 16.69
C LEU A 171 1.44 0.83 17.54
N ILE A 172 2.11 1.89 18.00
CA ILE A 172 3.28 1.77 18.88
C ILE A 172 2.87 1.07 20.19
N SER A 173 1.78 1.51 20.81
CA SER A 173 1.23 0.88 22.02
C SER A 173 0.90 -0.59 21.78
N TYR A 174 0.29 -0.92 20.63
CA TYR A 174 0.02 -2.30 20.25
C TYR A 174 1.31 -3.14 20.16
N TRP A 175 2.36 -2.64 19.51
CA TRP A 175 3.65 -3.34 19.42
C TRP A 175 4.31 -3.56 20.79
N MET A 176 4.24 -2.56 21.68
CA MET A 176 4.79 -2.66 23.02
C MET A 176 4.02 -3.69 23.88
N ASN A 177 2.69 -3.64 23.87
CA ASN A 177 1.83 -4.52 24.68
C ASN A 177 1.89 -5.98 24.24
N ASN A 178 2.19 -6.24 22.97
CA ASN A 178 2.31 -7.59 22.41
C ASN A 178 3.77 -8.07 22.31
N CYS A 179 4.72 -7.37 22.94
CA CYS A 179 6.15 -7.70 22.94
C CYS A 179 6.74 -7.87 21.52
N VAL A 180 6.19 -7.15 20.54
CA VAL A 180 6.69 -7.17 19.14
C VAL A 180 8.02 -6.43 19.06
N VAL A 181 8.16 -5.37 19.85
CA VAL A 181 9.38 -4.58 20.02
C VAL A 181 9.95 -4.84 21.40
N VAL A 182 11.25 -5.11 21.44
CA VAL A 182 12.01 -5.36 22.67
C VAL A 182 13.29 -4.52 22.62
N SER A 183 13.67 -3.94 23.76
CA SER A 183 14.90 -3.17 23.93
C SER A 183 15.83 -3.90 24.91
N GLU A 184 17.14 -3.82 24.69
CA GLU A 184 18.16 -4.49 25.51
C GLU A 184 18.12 -4.08 27.00
N ASN A 185 17.73 -2.84 27.27
CA ASN A 185 17.64 -2.26 28.61
C ASN A 185 16.25 -2.41 29.26
N CYS A 186 15.27 -3.00 28.57
CA CYS A 186 13.87 -3.23 29.00
C CYS A 186 13.13 -2.01 29.61
N MET A 187 13.69 -0.80 29.52
CA MET A 187 13.06 0.41 30.04
C MET A 187 11.94 0.87 29.10
N LYS A 188 10.77 1.18 29.63
CA LYS A 188 9.58 1.57 28.85
C LYS A 188 9.89 2.68 27.83
N ASN A 189 10.52 3.77 28.26
CA ASN A 189 10.87 4.89 27.38
C ASN A 189 11.85 4.48 26.26
N SER A 190 12.73 3.51 26.52
CA SER A 190 13.65 3.00 25.50
C SER A 190 12.92 2.15 24.47
N ILE A 191 11.94 1.34 24.90
CA ILE A 191 11.14 0.50 23.99
C ILE A 191 10.26 1.39 23.11
N GLU A 192 9.66 2.44 23.67
CA GLU A 192 8.82 3.40 22.96
C GLU A 192 9.62 4.17 21.89
N ASN A 193 10.83 4.62 22.21
CA ASN A 193 11.71 5.26 21.23
C ASN A 193 12.06 4.30 20.08
N VAL A 194 12.45 3.05 20.38
CA VAL A 194 12.75 2.04 19.35
C VAL A 194 11.51 1.73 18.49
N ALA A 195 10.33 1.63 19.10
CA ALA A 195 9.08 1.40 18.37
C ALA A 195 8.71 2.60 17.48
N THR A 196 9.00 3.82 17.92
CA THR A 196 8.83 5.05 17.14
C THR A 196 9.73 5.04 15.91
N ASP A 197 11.02 4.70 16.08
CA ASP A 197 11.96 4.59 14.97
C ASP A 197 11.50 3.54 13.96
N TYR A 198 11.01 2.38 14.43
CA TYR A 198 10.48 1.33 13.56
C TYR A 198 9.22 1.76 12.81
N PHE A 199 8.34 2.52 13.45
CA PHE A 199 7.16 3.10 12.80
C PHE A 199 7.58 4.04 11.67
N ASP A 200 8.45 5.01 11.98
CA ASP A 200 8.92 6.01 11.01
C ASP A 200 9.67 5.35 9.86
N ASP A 201 10.39 4.27 10.12
CA ASP A 201 11.03 3.44 9.12
C ASP A 201 10.05 2.76 8.17
N LEU A 202 8.99 2.15 8.70
CA LEU A 202 7.94 1.53 7.90
C LEU A 202 7.16 2.58 7.08
N VAL A 203 6.95 3.77 7.62
CA VAL A 203 6.36 4.90 6.88
C VAL A 203 7.26 5.36 5.74
N ARG A 204 8.55 5.56 6.01
CA ARG A 204 9.53 5.99 5.00
C ARG A 204 9.68 4.98 3.86
N LYS A 205 9.56 3.69 4.19
CA LYS A 205 9.59 2.57 3.22
C LYS A 205 8.22 2.28 2.59
N ALA A 206 7.21 3.12 2.84
CA ALA A 206 5.85 3.03 2.32
C ALA A 206 5.08 1.74 2.67
N PHE A 207 5.52 1.01 3.70
CA PHE A 207 4.77 -0.11 4.28
C PHE A 207 3.59 0.37 5.12
N ILE A 208 3.75 1.53 5.75
CA ILE A 208 2.68 2.31 6.38
C ILE A 208 2.56 3.61 5.60
N GLN A 209 1.35 4.10 5.39
CA GLN A 209 1.08 5.29 4.61
C GLN A 209 0.22 6.27 5.41
N PRO A 210 0.41 7.58 5.26
CA PRO A 210 -0.55 8.54 5.76
C PRO A 210 -1.91 8.27 5.09
N SER A 211 -2.98 8.36 5.87
CA SER A 211 -4.34 8.34 5.36
C SER A 211 -4.73 9.72 4.82
N HIS A 212 -5.93 9.85 4.27
CA HIS A 212 -6.49 11.16 3.90
C HIS A 212 -6.92 11.97 5.13
N ILE A 213 -7.06 11.33 6.30
CA ILE A 213 -7.34 11.99 7.57
C ILE A 213 -5.99 12.37 8.22
N PRO A 214 -5.75 13.67 8.47
CA PRO A 214 -4.52 14.12 9.12
C PRO A 214 -4.27 13.41 10.46
N GLY A 215 -3.04 12.97 10.68
CA GLY A 215 -2.63 12.26 11.89
C GLY A 215 -2.96 10.76 11.91
N LEU A 216 -3.74 10.26 10.94
CA LEU A 216 -4.03 8.84 10.81
C LEU A 216 -3.25 8.19 9.68
N TYR A 217 -2.96 6.91 9.85
CA TYR A 217 -2.19 6.07 8.94
C TYR A 217 -2.99 4.85 8.52
N LYS A 218 -2.59 4.24 7.40
CA LYS A 218 -3.13 2.99 6.87
C LYS A 218 -2.04 2.11 6.31
N VAL A 219 -2.36 0.84 6.10
CA VAL A 219 -1.56 -0.10 5.32
C VAL A 219 -2.38 -0.50 4.10
N ASP A 220 -1.75 -0.47 2.93
CA ASP A 220 -2.37 -0.94 1.67
C ASP A 220 -2.87 -2.38 1.83
N ASP A 221 -4.03 -2.69 1.27
CA ASP A 221 -4.63 -4.02 1.42
C ASP A 221 -3.71 -5.14 0.93
N MET A 222 -2.96 -4.91 -0.15
CA MET A 222 -2.02 -5.92 -0.64
C MET A 222 -0.86 -6.13 0.34
N LEU A 223 -0.37 -5.05 0.95
CA LEU A 223 0.63 -5.13 1.99
C LEU A 223 0.09 -5.88 3.23
N ARG A 224 -1.16 -5.64 3.63
CA ARG A 224 -1.79 -6.38 4.74
C ARG A 224 -1.93 -7.86 4.43
N ASP A 225 -2.39 -8.21 3.23
CA ASP A 225 -2.54 -9.60 2.80
C ASP A 225 -1.18 -10.32 2.79
N ILE A 226 -0.12 -9.62 2.38
CA ILE A 226 1.24 -10.15 2.43
C ILE A 226 1.74 -10.25 3.88
N ALA A 227 1.49 -9.26 4.73
CA ALA A 227 1.82 -9.32 6.16
C ALA A 227 1.16 -10.54 6.81
N LEU A 228 -0.10 -10.82 6.48
CA LEU A 228 -0.82 -12.01 6.95
C LEU A 228 -0.18 -13.30 6.43
N TYR A 229 0.31 -13.30 5.18
CA TYR A 229 0.98 -14.46 4.59
C TYR A 229 2.36 -14.75 5.20
N ILE A 230 3.15 -13.71 5.51
CA ILE A 230 4.54 -13.85 5.97
C ILE A 230 4.72 -13.73 7.49
N GLY A 231 3.73 -13.18 8.20
CA GLY A 231 3.82 -12.87 9.62
C GLY A 231 4.03 -14.11 10.49
N PRO A 232 4.62 -13.96 11.69
CA PRO A 232 4.70 -15.06 12.63
C PRO A 232 3.28 -15.46 13.01
N MET A 233 2.84 -16.66 12.63
CA MET A 233 1.58 -17.25 13.11
C MET A 233 1.61 -17.31 14.64
N PRO A 234 0.50 -16.95 15.32
CA PRO A 234 0.00 -17.85 16.35
C PRO A 234 -1.52 -18.09 16.28
N VAL A 235 -1.90 -19.28 16.76
CA VAL A 235 -3.22 -19.82 17.13
C VAL A 235 -4.13 -20.38 16.00
N PRO A 236 -4.70 -21.60 16.16
CA PRO A 236 -5.07 -22.51 15.08
C PRO A 236 -6.49 -22.27 14.54
N LYS A 237 -6.76 -21.15 13.88
CA LYS A 237 -8.07 -20.94 13.23
C LYS A 237 -8.10 -20.34 11.82
N THR A 238 -6.99 -19.93 11.22
CA THR A 238 -7.05 -19.28 9.90
C THR A 238 -6.19 -19.98 8.86
N ARG A 239 -6.55 -21.25 8.60
CA ARG A 239 -6.11 -22.01 7.41
C ARG A 239 -6.91 -21.67 6.13
N ILE A 240 -7.87 -20.73 6.19
CA ILE A 240 -8.88 -20.56 5.14
C ILE A 240 -8.49 -19.50 4.09
N HIS A 241 -7.62 -18.54 4.40
CA HIS A 241 -7.36 -17.41 3.48
C HIS A 241 -6.41 -17.71 2.32
N LEU A 242 -5.49 -18.68 2.43
CA LEU A 242 -4.46 -18.90 1.42
C LEU A 242 -4.88 -19.80 0.26
N ALA A 243 -5.95 -20.58 0.40
CA ALA A 243 -6.53 -21.31 -0.73
C ALA A 243 -7.20 -20.34 -1.74
N ASN A 244 -7.62 -19.17 -1.29
CA ASN A 244 -8.45 -18.24 -2.06
C ASN A 244 -7.63 -17.29 -2.96
N LEU A 245 -6.33 -17.09 -2.70
CA LEU A 245 -5.44 -16.35 -3.61
C LEU A 245 -5.15 -17.13 -4.91
N ILE A 246 -5.52 -18.41 -4.98
CA ILE A 246 -5.39 -19.29 -6.15
C ILE A 246 -6.68 -19.29 -7.00
N GLY A 247 -7.68 -18.48 -6.63
CA GLY A 247 -8.80 -18.10 -7.49
C GLY A 247 -10.14 -18.75 -7.14
N GLU A 248 -10.86 -18.16 -6.16
CA GLU A 248 -12.33 -18.00 -6.19
C GLU A 248 -12.69 -16.73 -5.39
N GLY A 249 -13.70 -15.98 -5.87
CA GLY A 249 -13.89 -14.56 -5.57
C GLY A 249 -14.64 -14.17 -4.28
N PHE A 250 -14.53 -12.86 -3.99
CA PHE A 250 -15.26 -12.01 -3.02
C PHE A 250 -14.94 -12.23 -1.53
N SER A 251 -14.99 -11.26 -0.60
CA SER A 251 -15.61 -9.92 -0.45
C SER A 251 -14.75 -9.07 0.51
N ILE A 252 -14.66 -7.75 0.33
CA ILE A 252 -13.96 -6.82 1.25
C ILE A 252 -14.91 -5.70 1.70
N HIS A 253 -14.82 -5.34 2.99
CA HIS A 253 -15.51 -4.20 3.60
C HIS A 253 -15.27 -2.89 2.82
N GLU A 254 -16.34 -2.17 2.53
CA GLU A 254 -16.33 -0.88 1.83
C GLU A 254 -16.08 0.26 2.82
N ASP A 255 -15.04 1.05 2.60
CA ASP A 255 -14.84 2.33 3.29
C ASP A 255 -15.56 3.43 2.50
N PHE A 256 -16.56 4.07 3.12
CA PHE A 256 -17.37 5.13 2.51
C PHE A 256 -16.87 6.52 2.91
N TRP A 257 -16.68 7.42 1.93
CA TRP A 257 -16.33 8.82 2.20
C TRP A 257 -17.27 9.78 1.44
N LEU A 258 -17.91 10.68 2.18
CA LEU A 258 -18.73 11.78 1.67
C LEU A 258 -17.97 13.10 1.86
N MET A 259 -17.57 13.74 0.75
CA MET A 259 -17.00 15.08 0.79
C MET A 259 -18.04 16.10 0.32
N ARG A 260 -18.33 17.10 1.17
CA ARG A 260 -19.13 18.26 0.77
C ARG A 260 -18.24 19.19 -0.06
N LEU A 261 -18.68 19.52 -1.27
CA LEU A 261 -18.03 20.57 -2.07
C LEU A 261 -18.60 21.92 -1.63
N ALA A 262 -17.72 22.83 -1.20
CA ALA A 262 -18.08 24.22 -0.97
C ALA A 262 -18.44 24.92 -2.30
N GLU A 263 -19.30 25.93 -2.21
CA GLU A 263 -20.16 26.51 -3.26
C GLU A 263 -19.49 26.87 -4.60
#